data_AF-A0A451AI98-F1
#
_entry.id   AF-A0A451AI98-F1
#
_cell.length_a   1.000
_cell.length_b   1.000
_cell.length_c   1.000
_cell.angle_alpha   90.00
_cell.angle_beta   90.00
_cell.angle_gamma   90.00
#
_symmetry.space_group_name_H-M   'P 1'
#
loop_
_entity.id
_entity.type
_entity.pdbx_description
1 polymer ?
#
loop_
_entity_poly.entity_id
_entity_poly.type
_entity_poly.pdbx_seq_one_letter_code
_entity_poly.pdbx_strand_id
1 'polypeptide(L)'
;MAHIEETDPEIISEILDRYRSDPDARAYFLGRADEVPVDPSDDRRHCHQCRNLIAGGLCLAAQRREIKASLYPMDDLPRRCDGYLSKPDDPDQRTGRERWSGLS
;
A
#
# COMPACT_ATOMS: atom_id res chain seq x y z
N MET A 1 6.50 -11.86 -16.87
CA MET A 1 6.72 -11.01 -15.68
C MET A 1 7.84 -11.66 -14.90
N ALA A 2 9.00 -11.01 -14.81
CA ALA A 2 10.16 -11.58 -14.13
C ALA A 2 9.87 -11.62 -12.64
N HIS A 3 9.74 -12.82 -12.08
CA HIS A 3 9.69 -13.01 -10.64
C HIS A 3 11.01 -12.48 -10.07
N ILE A 4 10.95 -11.62 -9.05
CA ILE A 4 12.13 -11.34 -8.23
C ILE A 4 12.26 -12.59 -7.36
N GLU A 5 12.99 -13.59 -7.85
CA GLU A 5 13.05 -14.95 -7.26
C GLU A 5 14.00 -15.06 -6.08
N GLU A 6 14.68 -13.97 -5.70
CA GLU A 6 15.66 -14.01 -4.62
C GLU A 6 14.95 -14.22 -3.28
N THR A 7 15.17 -15.41 -2.72
CA THR A 7 14.60 -15.87 -1.45
C THR A 7 15.68 -16.37 -0.50
N ASP A 8 16.96 -16.31 -0.91
CA ASP A 8 18.09 -16.66 -0.07
C ASP A 8 18.21 -15.64 1.10
N PRO A 9 18.04 -16.11 2.34
CA PRO A 9 18.09 -15.22 3.50
C PRO A 9 19.46 -14.58 3.72
N GLU A 10 20.57 -15.20 3.28
CA GLU A 10 21.91 -14.63 3.42
C GLU A 10 22.09 -13.44 2.48
N ILE A 11 21.66 -13.58 1.22
CA ILE A 11 21.68 -12.51 0.22
C ILE A 11 20.78 -11.36 0.67
N ILE A 12 19.56 -11.67 1.16
CA ILE A 12 18.64 -10.66 1.69
C ILE A 12 19.27 -9.93 2.87
N SER A 13 19.90 -10.64 3.81
CA SER A 13 20.54 -10.03 4.98
C SER A 13 21.69 -9.10 4.58
N GLU A 14 22.54 -9.52 3.65
CA GLU A 14 23.65 -8.71 3.16
C GLU A 14 23.14 -7.39 2.54
N ILE A 15 22.11 -7.48 1.70
CA ILE A 15 21.49 -6.30 1.08
C ILE A 15 20.93 -5.35 2.16
N LEU A 16 20.21 -5.90 3.14
CA LEU A 16 19.61 -5.10 4.22
C LEU A 16 20.67 -4.43 5.09
N ASP A 17 21.77 -5.12 5.40
CA ASP A 17 22.85 -4.57 6.20
C ASP A 17 23.60 -3.47 5.46
N ARG A 18 23.81 -3.64 4.15
CA ARG A 18 24.41 -2.60 3.31
C ARG A 18 23.48 -1.39 3.18
N TYR A 19 22.18 -1.60 3.00
CA TYR A 19 21.18 -0.52 2.98
C TYR A 19 21.17 0.31 4.28
N ARG A 20 21.33 -0.35 5.43
CA ARG A 20 21.36 0.33 6.74
C ARG A 20 22.66 1.09 6.95
N SER A 21 23.79 0.48 6.60
CA SER A 21 25.12 0.96 6.99
C SER A 21 25.73 1.95 6.00
N ASP A 22 25.33 1.93 4.73
CA ASP A 22 25.94 2.70 3.65
C ASP A 22 24.90 3.63 2.98
N PRO A 23 25.05 4.97 3.06
CA PRO A 23 24.13 5.93 2.45
C PRO A 23 24.12 5.89 0.92
N ASP A 24 25.23 5.58 0.27
CA ASP A 24 25.32 5.50 -1.20
C ASP A 24 24.65 4.21 -1.69
N ALA A 25 24.88 3.10 -0.99
CA ALA A 25 24.15 1.87 -1.27
C ALA A 25 22.64 2.04 -1.05
N ARG A 26 22.23 2.74 0.02
CA ARG A 26 20.83 3.08 0.24
C ARG A 26 20.24 3.89 -0.91
N ALA A 27 20.93 4.94 -1.36
CA ALA A 27 20.50 5.75 -2.49
C ALA A 27 20.38 4.92 -3.77
N TYR A 28 21.34 4.01 -4.02
CA TYR A 28 21.30 3.07 -5.14
C TYR A 28 20.07 2.17 -5.09
N PHE A 29 19.80 1.53 -3.94
CA PHE A 29 18.65 0.64 -3.79
C PHE A 29 17.31 1.37 -3.92
N LEU A 30 17.20 2.59 -3.41
CA LEU A 30 16.00 3.41 -3.56
C LEU A 30 15.78 3.82 -5.03
N GLY A 31 16.84 4.23 -5.74
CA GLY A 31 16.75 4.53 -7.17
C GLY A 31 16.33 3.31 -7.99
N ARG A 32 16.89 2.14 -7.70
CA ARG A 32 16.49 0.88 -8.34
C ARG A 32 15.05 0.48 -8.06
N ALA A 33 14.53 0.79 -6.87
CA ALA A 33 13.14 0.52 -6.52
C ALA A 33 12.16 1.42 -7.30
N ASP A 34 12.54 2.67 -7.56
CA ASP A 34 11.75 3.61 -8.36
C ASP A 34 11.65 3.19 -9.84
N GLU A 35 12.68 2.51 -10.37
CA GLU A 35 12.67 1.94 -11.72
C GLU A 35 11.77 0.71 -11.88
N VAL A 36 11.32 0.09 -10.77
CA VAL A 36 10.43 -1.08 -10.84
C VAL A 36 9.06 -0.61 -11.33
N PRO A 37 8.59 -1.06 -12.51
CA PRO A 37 7.28 -0.66 -13.01
C PRO A 37 6.20 -1.09 -12.02
N VAL A 38 5.25 -0.19 -11.76
CA VAL A 38 4.05 -0.53 -11.01
C VAL A 38 3.31 -1.62 -11.77
N ASP A 39 3.01 -2.72 -11.10
CA ASP A 39 2.22 -3.80 -11.66
C ASP A 39 0.84 -3.24 -12.06
N PRO A 40 0.45 -3.28 -13.36
CA PRO A 40 -0.84 -2.76 -13.79
C PRO A 40 -2.03 -3.52 -13.18
N SER A 41 -1.79 -4.71 -12.63
CA SER A 41 -2.78 -5.48 -11.87
C SER A 41 -2.83 -5.14 -10.38
N ASP A 42 -1.96 -4.23 -9.91
CA ASP A 42 -2.02 -3.73 -8.54
C ASP A 42 -3.31 -2.95 -8.30
N ASP A 43 -4.22 -3.62 -7.61
CA ASP A 43 -5.54 -3.11 -7.30
C ASP A 43 -5.58 -2.43 -5.91
N ARG A 44 -4.46 -2.31 -5.21
CA ARG A 44 -4.39 -1.57 -3.94
C ARG A 44 -4.79 -0.10 -4.14
N ARG A 45 -5.26 0.54 -3.07
CA ARG A 45 -5.73 1.93 -3.08
C ARG A 45 -5.14 2.74 -1.94
N HIS A 46 -4.82 4.00 -2.23
CA HIS A 46 -4.44 4.99 -1.23
C HIS A 46 -5.66 5.47 -0.44
N CYS A 47 -5.44 5.96 0.78
CA CYS A 47 -6.53 6.42 1.63
C CYS A 47 -7.15 7.72 1.09
N HIS A 48 -6.38 8.59 0.42
CA HIS A 48 -6.87 9.79 -0.23
C HIS A 48 -7.83 9.51 -1.40
N GLN A 49 -7.86 8.28 -1.90
CA GLN A 49 -8.79 7.82 -2.93
C GLN A 49 -10.11 7.32 -2.32
N CYS A 50 -10.21 7.22 -0.99
CA CYS A 50 -11.37 6.71 -0.28
C CYS A 50 -12.24 7.84 0.26
N ARG A 51 -13.57 7.75 0.10
CA ARG A 51 -14.53 8.70 0.67
C ARG A 51 -14.59 8.71 2.20
N ASN A 52 -14.07 7.66 2.85
CA ASN A 52 -14.00 7.63 4.31
C ASN A 52 -12.83 8.46 4.87
N LEU A 53 -11.90 8.95 4.05
CA LEU A 53 -10.89 9.89 4.51
C LEU A 53 -11.46 11.32 4.50
N ILE A 54 -11.46 11.98 5.66
CA ILE A 54 -11.89 13.39 5.78
C ILE A 54 -10.69 14.34 5.83
N ALA A 55 -10.97 15.63 5.62
CA ALA A 55 -10.03 16.71 5.90
C ALA A 55 -9.51 16.58 7.34
N GLY A 56 -8.19 16.54 7.51
CA GLY A 56 -7.53 16.25 8.78
C GLY A 56 -6.99 14.82 8.93
N GLY A 57 -7.15 13.97 7.91
CA GLY A 57 -6.48 12.66 7.84
C GLY A 57 -7.12 11.56 8.69
N LEU A 58 -8.37 11.75 9.13
CA LEU A 58 -9.11 10.77 9.93
C LEU A 58 -9.95 9.86 9.02
N CYS A 59 -10.04 8.57 9.37
CA CYS A 59 -10.86 7.58 8.68
C CYS A 59 -12.22 7.38 9.38
N LEU A 60 -13.32 7.71 8.70
CA LEU A 60 -14.68 7.58 9.22
C LEU A 60 -15.11 6.12 9.46
N ALA A 61 -14.66 5.18 8.62
CA ALA A 61 -14.98 3.76 8.81
C ALA A 61 -14.32 3.19 10.08
N ALA A 62 -13.07 3.59 10.34
CA ALA A 62 -12.37 3.23 11.57
C ALA A 62 -12.99 3.93 12.79
N GLN A 63 -13.34 5.22 12.67
CA GLN A 63 -14.02 5.98 13.72
C GLN A 63 -15.35 5.36 14.14
N ARG A 64 -16.14 4.91 13.15
CA ARG A 64 -17.42 4.21 13.35
C ARG A 64 -17.24 2.75 13.77
N ARG A 65 -15.99 2.25 13.84
CA ARG A 65 -15.63 0.86 14.17
C ARG A 65 -16.27 -0.17 13.23
N GLU A 66 -16.50 0.22 11.97
CA GLU A 66 -17.04 -0.67 10.93
C GLU A 66 -15.98 -1.67 10.42
N ILE A 67 -14.70 -1.32 10.62
CA ILE A 67 -13.53 -2.11 10.22
C ILE A 67 -12.44 -2.06 11.30
N LYS A 68 -11.56 -3.07 11.30
CA LYS A 68 -10.35 -3.08 12.11
C LYS A 68 -9.23 -2.32 11.39
N ALA A 69 -9.20 -1.00 11.54
CA ALA A 69 -8.19 -0.14 10.93
C ALA A 69 -7.76 1.00 11.88
N SER A 70 -6.65 1.67 11.55
CA SER A 70 -6.21 2.87 12.25
C SER A 70 -7.19 4.02 12.04
N LEU A 71 -7.44 4.81 13.09
CA LEU A 71 -8.21 6.05 13.01
C LEU A 71 -7.50 7.09 12.11
N TYR A 72 -6.17 7.09 12.12
CA TYR A 72 -5.31 7.94 11.29
C TYR A 72 -4.50 7.05 10.34
N PRO A 73 -4.98 6.81 9.12
CA PRO A 73 -4.26 5.99 8.16
C PRO A 73 -3.03 6.70 7.60
N MET A 74 -1.95 5.93 7.39
CA MET A 74 -0.83 6.36 6.54
C MET A 74 -1.27 6.32 5.07
N ASP A 75 -1.16 7.43 4.36
CA ASP A 75 -1.66 7.55 2.99
C ASP A 75 -0.64 7.17 1.91
N ASP A 76 0.65 7.22 2.24
CA ASP A 76 1.77 6.84 1.36
C ASP A 76 1.77 5.36 0.98
N LEU A 77 1.16 4.50 1.81
CA LEU A 77 1.10 3.06 1.58
C LEU A 77 -0.28 2.61 1.05
N PRO A 78 -0.40 2.28 -0.26
CA PRO A 78 -1.64 1.76 -0.82
C PRO A 78 -1.94 0.38 -0.25
N ARG A 79 -3.22 0.10 -0.01
CA ARG A 79 -3.68 -1.17 0.57
C ARG A 79 -5.04 -1.58 0.04
N ARG A 80 -5.34 -2.87 0.18
CA ARG A 80 -6.71 -3.37 0.10
C ARG A 80 -7.39 -3.15 1.44
N CYS A 81 -8.64 -2.67 1.44
CA CYS A 81 -9.34 -2.29 2.66
C CYS A 81 -10.85 -2.55 2.53
N ASP A 82 -11.42 -3.35 3.44
CA ASP A 82 -12.87 -3.66 3.42
C ASP A 82 -13.77 -2.43 3.49
N GLY A 83 -13.32 -1.37 4.17
CA GLY A 83 -14.05 -0.13 4.30
C GLY A 83 -13.77 0.86 3.18
N TYR A 84 -13.12 0.45 2.09
CA TYR A 84 -12.90 1.34 0.95
C TYR A 84 -14.23 1.73 0.30
N LEU A 85 -14.40 3.03 0.07
CA LEU A 85 -15.51 3.59 -0.69
C LEU A 85 -14.92 4.49 -1.77
N SER A 86 -15.10 4.11 -3.03
CA SER A 86 -14.64 4.88 -4.19
C SER A 86 -15.22 6.29 -4.18
N LYS A 87 -14.45 7.27 -4.65
CA LYS A 87 -14.99 8.63 -4.91
C LYS A 87 -16.05 8.59 -6.03
N PRO A 88 -16.95 9.59 -6.09
CA PRO A 88 -18.02 9.60 -7.10
C PRO A 88 -17.54 9.58 -8.57
N ASP A 89 -16.32 10.03 -8.82
CA ASP A 89 -15.66 10.09 -10.13
C ASP A 89 -14.85 8.83 -10.48
N ASP A 90 -14.74 7.86 -9.57
CA ASP A 90 -14.05 6.59 -9.86
C ASP A 90 -14.92 5.73 -10.81
N PRO A 91 -14.39 5.21 -11.92
CA PRO A 91 -15.17 4.36 -12.83
C PRO A 91 -15.61 3.03 -12.19
N ASP A 92 -14.94 2.57 -11.15
CA ASP A 92 -15.27 1.36 -10.41
C ASP A 92 -15.88 1.72 -9.04
N GLN A 93 -17.21 1.64 -8.97
CA GLN A 93 -17.96 2.02 -7.76
C GLN A 93 -18.10 0.88 -6.73
N ARG A 94 -17.45 -0.27 -6.95
CA ARG A 94 -17.47 -1.37 -5.98
C ARG A 94 -16.84 -0.94 -4.64
N THR A 95 -17.50 -1.30 -3.55
CA THR A 95 -16.98 -1.17 -2.19
C THR A 95 -15.78 -2.07 -1.96
N GLY A 96 -15.01 -1.80 -0.90
CA GLY A 96 -13.87 -2.63 -0.52
C GLY A 96 -14.19 -4.11 -0.39
N ARG A 97 -15.33 -4.44 0.25
CA ARG A 97 -15.80 -5.83 0.42
C ARG A 97 -16.14 -6.52 -0.90
N GLU A 98 -16.65 -5.78 -1.88
CA GLU A 98 -16.97 -6.30 -3.21
C GLU A 98 -15.71 -6.45 -4.09
N ARG A 99 -14.72 -5.55 -3.91
CA ARG A 99 -13.44 -5.60 -4.63
C ARG A 99 -12.54 -6.73 -4.14
N TRP A 100 -12.46 -6.91 -2.83
CA TRP A 100 -11.50 -7.79 -2.18
C TRP A 100 -12.21 -8.76 -1.24
N SER A 101 -12.99 -9.66 -1.83
CA SER A 101 -13.64 -10.74 -1.07
C SER A 101 -12.58 -11.62 -0.39
N GLY A 102 -12.49 -11.55 0.94
CA GLY A 102 -11.59 -12.39 1.74
C GLY A 102 -10.61 -11.65 2.65
N LEU A 103 -10.73 -10.33 2.84
CA LEU A 103 -9.91 -9.58 3.80
C LEU A 103 -10.38 -9.67 5.27
N SER A 104 -11.52 -10.33 5.52
CA SER A 104 -12.17 -10.43 6.85
C SER A 104 -11.35 -11.18 7.89
#